data_AF-B9TQW1-F1
#
_entry.id   AF-B9TQW1-F1
#
_cell.length_a   1.000
_cell.length_b   1.000
_cell.length_c   1.000
_cell.angle_alpha   90.00
_cell.angle_beta   90.00
_cell.angle_gamma   90.00
#
_symmetry.space_group_name_H-M   'P 1'
#
loop_
_entity.id
_entity.type
_entity.pdbx_description
1 polymer ?
#
loop_
_entity_poly.entity_id
_entity_poly.type
_entity_poly.pdbx_seq_one_letter_code
_entity_poly.pdbx_strand_id
1 'polypeptide(L)'
;MIARGGGVILNIASTHAFTIIPHTFPYPLAKHALLGMTKSLGIEYAAKNVRVNALAPGYVATQKAIDYWNSFPDPEKAKAETMKLHPGGRIATPQEIAMAA
;
A
#
# COMPACT_ATOMS: atom_id res chain seq x y z
N MET A 1 -7.23 11.09 20.02
CA MET A 1 -8.22 10.01 19.76
C MET A 1 -8.80 9.50 21.06
N ILE A 2 -7.99 8.91 21.95
CA ILE A 2 -8.47 8.37 23.25
C ILE A 2 -9.24 9.41 24.08
N ALA A 3 -8.67 10.60 24.32
CA ALA A 3 -9.36 11.67 25.06
C ALA A 3 -10.65 12.18 24.39
N ARG A 4 -10.85 11.87 23.09
CA ARG A 4 -12.06 12.17 22.33
C ARG A 4 -13.02 10.98 22.25
N GLY A 5 -12.78 9.91 23.01
CA GLY A 5 -13.62 8.71 23.07
C GLY A 5 -13.31 7.61 22.05
N GLY A 6 -12.29 7.77 21.20
CA GLY A 6 -11.87 6.75 20.23
C GLY A 6 -11.38 7.29 18.90
N GLY A 7 -11.27 6.40 17.91
CA GLY A 7 -11.08 6.77 16.50
C GLY A 7 -10.49 5.66 15.63
N VAL A 8 -10.05 6.04 14.42
CA VAL A 8 -9.51 5.12 13.41
C VAL A 8 -8.14 5.60 12.94
N ILE A 9 -7.19 4.68 12.85
CA ILE A 9 -5.91 4.85 12.17
C ILE A 9 -5.90 3.88 10.99
N LEU A 10 -5.70 4.40 9.79
CA LEU A 10 -5.57 3.61 8.57
C LEU A 10 -4.18 3.84 7.96
N ASN A 11 -3.36 2.81 7.98
CA ASN A 11 -2.01 2.84 7.44
C ASN A 11 -2.00 2.42 5.96
N ILE A 12 -1.33 3.17 5.10
CA ILE A 12 -1.08 2.75 3.71
C ILE A 12 0.21 1.92 3.66
N ALA A 13 0.05 0.61 3.69
CA ALA A 13 1.11 -0.39 3.52
C ALA A 13 1.44 -0.58 2.03
N SER A 14 1.61 -1.84 1.59
CA SER A 14 1.85 -2.24 0.20
C SER A 14 1.73 -3.76 0.09
N THR A 15 1.43 -4.28 -1.11
CA THR A 15 1.65 -5.71 -1.42
C THR A 15 3.10 -6.15 -1.16
N HIS A 16 4.07 -5.23 -1.19
CA HIS A 16 5.46 -5.48 -0.78
C HIS A 16 5.65 -5.80 0.71
N ALA A 17 4.60 -5.72 1.52
CA ALA A 17 4.58 -6.29 2.86
C ALA A 17 4.33 -7.81 2.89
N PHE A 18 4.11 -8.43 1.72
CA PHE A 18 3.85 -9.86 1.56
C PHE A 18 4.70 -10.49 0.44
N THR A 19 4.90 -9.77 -0.68
CA THR A 19 5.61 -10.28 -1.87
C THR A 19 6.67 -9.29 -2.34
N ILE A 20 7.91 -9.74 -2.55
CA ILE A 20 9.06 -8.87 -2.82
C ILE A 20 9.58 -9.10 -4.25
N ILE A 21 9.98 -8.02 -4.92
CA ILE A 21 10.69 -8.07 -6.22
C ILE A 21 12.08 -7.43 -6.09
N PRO A 22 13.04 -7.76 -6.98
CA PRO A 22 14.37 -7.16 -6.96
C PRO A 22 14.37 -5.63 -6.98
N HIS A 23 15.45 -5.01 -6.48
CA HIS A 23 15.71 -3.56 -6.53
C HIS A 23 14.71 -2.67 -5.78
N THR A 24 14.01 -3.20 -4.78
CA THR A 24 13.04 -2.44 -3.98
C THR A 24 13.48 -2.16 -2.54
N PHE A 25 14.66 -2.63 -2.09
CA PHE A 25 15.18 -2.27 -0.77
C PHE A 25 15.36 -0.74 -0.63
N PRO A 26 14.98 -0.13 0.50
CA PRO A 26 14.48 -0.71 1.75
C PRO A 26 12.95 -0.77 1.87
N TYR A 27 12.21 -0.54 0.79
CA TYR A 27 10.76 -0.34 0.83
C TYR A 27 9.99 -1.56 1.40
N PRO A 28 10.21 -2.81 0.94
CA PRO A 28 9.55 -3.98 1.53
C PRO A 28 9.80 -4.15 3.02
N LEU A 29 11.03 -3.88 3.50
CA LEU A 29 11.38 -3.94 4.93
C LEU A 29 10.47 -3.00 5.73
N ALA A 30 10.40 -1.73 5.32
CA ALA A 30 9.56 -0.75 5.97
C ALA A 30 8.06 -1.13 5.93
N LYS A 31 7.60 -1.72 4.82
CA LYS A 31 6.19 -2.12 4.67
C LYS A 31 5.82 -3.36 5.49
N HIS A 32 6.73 -4.32 5.68
CA HIS A 32 6.54 -5.41 6.65
C HIS A 32 6.49 -4.88 8.09
N ALA A 33 7.42 -3.98 8.44
CA ALA A 33 7.44 -3.34 9.76
C ALA A 33 6.13 -2.59 10.05
N LEU A 34 5.58 -1.88 9.05
CA LEU A 34 4.30 -1.18 9.15
C LEU A 34 3.12 -2.12 9.41
N LEU A 35 3.11 -3.33 8.85
CA LEU A 35 2.09 -4.33 9.20
C LEU A 35 2.24 -4.83 10.64
N GLY A 36 3.46 -5.08 11.10
CA GLY A 36 3.74 -5.44 12.49
C GLY A 36 3.25 -4.36 13.47
N MET A 37 3.58 -3.09 13.18
CA MET A 37 3.13 -1.94 13.96
C MET A 37 1.60 -1.83 13.96
N THR A 38 0.96 -1.99 12.80
CA THR A 38 -0.51 -1.94 12.68
C THR A 38 -1.18 -2.96 13.61
N LYS A 39 -0.70 -4.21 13.60
CA LYS A 39 -1.23 -5.28 14.46
C LYS A 39 -0.98 -5.01 15.94
N SER A 40 0.24 -4.59 16.30
CA SER A 40 0.61 -4.28 17.68
C SER A 40 -0.25 -3.16 18.25
N LEU A 41 -0.37 -2.03 17.54
CA LEU A 41 -1.21 -0.91 18.00
C LEU A 41 -2.70 -1.27 17.99
N GLY A 42 -3.15 -2.08 17.03
CA GLY A 42 -4.53 -2.55 16.98
C GLY A 42 -4.95 -3.30 18.24
N ILE A 43 -4.08 -4.19 18.74
CA ILE A 43 -4.32 -4.92 19.99
C ILE A 43 -4.19 -3.99 21.20
N GLU A 44 -3.11 -3.19 21.26
CA GLU A 44 -2.81 -2.29 22.38
C GLU A 44 -3.95 -1.31 22.69
N TYR A 45 -4.58 -0.76 21.65
CA TYR A 45 -5.57 0.31 21.80
C TYR A 45 -7.02 -0.11 21.57
N ALA A 46 -7.30 -1.39 21.33
CA ALA A 46 -8.67 -1.88 21.08
C ALA A 46 -9.63 -1.51 22.23
N ALA A 47 -9.24 -1.75 23.48
CA ALA A 47 -10.05 -1.44 24.67
C ALA A 47 -10.26 0.08 24.89
N LYS A 48 -9.49 0.93 24.17
CA LYS A 48 -9.61 2.39 24.20
C LYS A 48 -10.46 2.93 23.03
N ASN A 49 -11.24 2.06 22.37
CA ASN A 49 -12.08 2.39 21.21
C ASN A 49 -11.28 2.99 20.03
N VAL A 50 -10.04 2.54 19.83
CA VAL A 50 -9.21 2.92 18.67
C VAL A 50 -9.01 1.70 17.78
N ARG A 51 -9.42 1.82 16.52
CA ARG A 51 -9.17 0.80 15.49
C ARG A 51 -7.93 1.16 14.70
N VAL A 52 -7.04 0.20 14.49
CA VAL A 52 -5.84 0.37 13.66
C VAL A 52 -5.84 -0.70 12.58
N ASN A 53 -5.88 -0.28 11.32
CA ASN A 53 -5.89 -1.18 10.16
C ASN A 53 -4.88 -0.70 9.11
N ALA A 54 -4.60 -1.55 8.13
CA ALA A 54 -3.77 -1.19 7.00
C ALA A 54 -4.41 -1.63 5.68
N LEU A 55 -4.27 -0.79 4.66
CA LEU A 55 -4.47 -1.18 3.27
C LEU A 55 -3.13 -1.48 2.63
N ALA A 56 -3.07 -2.54 1.82
CA ALA A 56 -1.85 -2.96 1.12
C ALA A 56 -2.04 -2.94 -0.40
N PRO A 57 -2.07 -1.75 -1.05
CA PRO A 57 -2.25 -1.67 -2.49
C PRO A 57 -1.09 -2.29 -3.27
N GLY A 58 -1.43 -2.84 -4.45
CA GLY A 58 -0.48 -3.09 -5.53
C GLY A 58 -0.16 -1.81 -6.30
N TYR A 59 0.05 -1.89 -7.62
CA TYR A 59 0.16 -0.67 -8.42
C TYR A 59 -1.19 0.07 -8.47
N VAL A 60 -1.11 1.40 -8.42
CA VAL A 60 -2.26 2.31 -8.49
C VAL A 60 -1.96 3.40 -9.51
N ALA A 61 -2.93 3.74 -10.35
CA ALA A 61 -2.86 4.76 -11.39
C ALA A 61 -2.75 6.18 -10.79
N THR A 62 -1.57 6.45 -10.24
CA THR A 62 -1.18 7.72 -9.63
C THR A 62 -0.07 8.35 -10.46
N GLN A 63 0.18 9.65 -10.26
CA GLN A 63 1.30 10.32 -10.93
C GLN A 63 2.64 9.60 -10.69
N LYS A 64 2.84 9.04 -9.49
CA LYS A 64 4.03 8.26 -9.17
C LYS A 64 4.26 7.05 -10.09
N ALA A 65 3.19 6.35 -10.51
CA ALA A 65 3.31 5.23 -11.42
C ALA A 65 3.70 5.71 -12.83
N ILE A 66 3.12 6.83 -13.26
CA ILE A 66 3.44 7.48 -14.53
C ILE A 66 4.90 7.93 -14.56
N ASP A 67 5.36 8.61 -13.51
CA ASP A 67 6.74 9.07 -13.37
C ASP A 67 7.73 7.89 -13.36
N TYR A 68 7.36 6.79 -12.69
CA TYR A 68 8.15 5.57 -12.68
C TYR A 68 8.31 5.00 -14.10
N TRP A 69 7.23 4.85 -14.87
CA TRP A 69 7.33 4.36 -16.25
C TRP A 69 8.15 5.31 -17.14
N ASN A 70 7.95 6.61 -16.99
CA ASN A 70 8.69 7.63 -17.73
C ASN A 70 10.19 7.69 -17.40
N SER A 71 10.63 7.05 -16.31
CA SER A 71 12.06 6.94 -15.97
C SER A 71 12.80 5.86 -16.79
N PHE A 72 12.08 5.00 -17.52
CA PHE A 72 12.68 3.98 -18.38
C PHE A 72 12.87 4.51 -19.82
N PRO A 73 13.83 3.97 -20.59
CA PRO A 73 14.01 4.32 -22.00
C PRO A 73 12.77 4.08 -22.87
N ASP A 74 11.96 3.09 -22.49
CA ASP A 74 10.70 2.74 -23.17
C ASP A 74 9.56 2.72 -22.13
N PRO A 75 8.86 3.86 -21.93
CA PRO A 75 7.80 3.97 -20.93
C PRO A 75 6.59 3.06 -21.21
N GLU A 76 6.22 2.87 -22.48
CA GLU A 76 5.08 2.02 -22.85
C GLU A 76 5.38 0.55 -22.57
N LYS A 77 6.61 0.09 -22.84
CA LYS A 77 7.03 -1.25 -22.42
C LYS A 77 7.02 -1.39 -20.89
N ALA A 78 7.55 -0.42 -20.14
CA ALA A 78 7.55 -0.47 -18.67
C ALA A 78 6.12 -0.54 -18.09
N LYS A 79 5.19 0.22 -18.67
CA LYS A 79 3.77 0.18 -18.34
C LYS A 79 3.15 -1.17 -18.68
N ALA A 80 3.41 -1.72 -19.87
CA ALA A 80 2.91 -3.03 -20.29
C ALA A 80 3.40 -4.17 -19.37
N GLU A 81 4.68 -4.17 -19.00
CA GLU A 81 5.22 -5.14 -18.05
C GLU A 81 4.59 -5.01 -16.66
N THR A 82 4.29 -3.78 -16.21
CA THR A 82 3.55 -3.56 -14.96
C THR A 82 2.15 -4.18 -15.00
N MET A 83 1.44 -4.08 -16.13
CA MET A 83 0.11 -4.68 -16.27
C MET A 83 0.17 -6.21 -16.21
N LYS A 84 1.22 -6.83 -16.76
CA LYS A 84 1.42 -8.30 -16.71
C LYS A 84 1.62 -8.86 -15.30
N LEU A 85 2.08 -8.04 -14.35
CA LEU A 85 2.20 -8.44 -12.95
C LEU A 85 0.83 -8.64 -12.26
N HIS A 86 -0.25 -8.14 -12.87
CA HIS A 86 -1.59 -8.18 -12.30
C HIS A 86 -2.44 -9.19 -13.09
N PRO A 87 -3.05 -10.20 -12.46
CA PRO A 87 -3.86 -11.21 -13.16
C PRO A 87 -4.97 -10.63 -14.05
N GLY A 88 -5.51 -9.46 -13.69
CA GLY A 88 -6.54 -8.76 -14.47
C GLY A 88 -6.02 -7.86 -15.60
N GLY A 89 -4.69 -7.82 -15.84
CA GLY A 89 -4.09 -6.99 -16.88
C GLY A 89 -4.27 -5.48 -16.69
N ARG A 90 -4.61 -5.05 -15.47
CA ARG A 90 -4.84 -3.65 -15.10
C ARG A 90 -4.32 -3.36 -13.69
N ILE A 91 -4.13 -2.07 -13.42
CA ILE A 91 -3.86 -1.55 -12.07
C ILE A 91 -5.11 -0.87 -11.49
N ALA A 92 -5.15 -0.66 -10.18
CA ALA A 92 -6.27 0.01 -9.52
C ALA A 92 -6.24 1.53 -9.76
N THR A 93 -7.39 2.18 -9.66
CA THR A 93 -7.52 3.63 -9.55
C THR A 93 -7.42 4.09 -8.09
N PRO A 94 -7.04 5.35 -7.82
CA PRO A 94 -7.08 5.89 -6.46
C PRO A 94 -8.47 5.77 -5.80
N GLN A 95 -9.54 5.92 -6.58
CA GLN A 95 -10.92 5.80 -6.13
C GLN A 95 -11.24 4.36 -5.69
N GLU A 96 -10.81 3.34 -6.44
CA GLU A 96 -10.96 1.94 -6.02
C GLU A 96 -10.23 1.66 -4.69
N ILE A 97 -9.07 2.27 -4.46
CA ILE A 97 -8.37 2.16 -3.16
C ILE A 97 -9.16 2.86 -2.05
N ALA A 98 -9.70 4.04 -2.32
CA ALA A 98 -10.49 4.79 -1.34
C ALA A 98 -11.77 4.05 -0.93
N MET A 99 -12.40 3.30 -1.83
CA MET A 99 -13.60 2.51 -1.52
C MET A 99 -13.34 1.35 -0.55
N ALA A 100 -12.07 0.95 -0.36
CA ALA A 100 -11.69 -0.10 0.58
C ALA A 100 -11.34 0.43 1.99
N ALA A 101 -11.30 1.76 2.17
CA ALA A 101 -10.94 2.44 3.42
C ALA A 101 -12.15 2.64 4.35
#